data_AF-W4S1E7-F1
#
_entry.id   AF-W4S1E7-F1
#
_cell.length_a   1.000
_cell.length_b   1.000
_cell.length_c   1.000
_cell.angle_alpha   90.00
_cell.angle_beta   90.00
_cell.angle_gamma   90.00
#
_symmetry.space_group_name_H-M   'P 1'
#
loop_
_entity.id
_entity.type
_entity.pdbx_description
1 polymer ?
#
loop_
_entity_poly.entity_id
_entity_poly.type
_entity_poly.pdbx_seq_one_letter_code
_entity_poly.pdbx_strand_id
1 'polypeptide(L)'
;MGRTSAGLLGTLTLDRWHLGGRALLIGDAAHAMVPFHGQGMNCAFEDCVALAEQLDAHEDLQTAFAAFQAARRDDAAAIQQMALENYLEMRDRVDDPDFLLQRALEQQWQARWPTRFVPHYTMVTFLRTRYSIALARSEIQRQILVEATRGHSDLSRIDWAALEAVVHARLQPLEGAH
;
A
#
# COMPACT_ATOMS: atom_id res chain seq x y z
N MET A 1 30.06 17.74 -23.16
CA MET A 1 28.79 17.79 -22.42
C MET A 1 28.07 16.47 -22.70
N GLY A 2 28.22 15.48 -21.82
CA GLY A 2 27.68 14.14 -22.04
C GLY A 2 26.17 14.14 -21.85
N ARG A 3 25.40 13.67 -22.85
CA ARG A 3 23.97 13.40 -22.69
C ARG A 3 23.84 12.28 -21.68
N THR A 4 23.36 12.57 -20.47
CA THR A 4 22.83 11.54 -19.59
C THR A 4 21.66 10.90 -20.32
N SER A 5 21.78 9.62 -20.68
CA SER A 5 20.63 8.84 -21.15
C SER A 5 19.60 8.86 -20.02
N ALA A 6 18.36 9.24 -20.32
CA ALA A 6 17.28 9.14 -19.35
C ALA A 6 17.20 7.69 -18.84
N GLY A 7 17.16 7.50 -17.52
CA GLY A 7 16.99 6.19 -16.91
C GLY A 7 15.63 5.61 -17.28
N LEU A 8 15.59 4.33 -17.66
CA LEU A 8 14.33 3.62 -17.90
C LEU A 8 13.69 3.30 -16.54
N LEU A 9 12.41 3.63 -16.40
CA LEU A 9 11.58 3.22 -15.26
C LEU A 9 10.55 2.21 -15.75
N GLY A 10 10.30 1.17 -14.96
CA GLY A 10 9.31 0.15 -15.29
C GLY A 10 8.93 -0.68 -14.08
N THR A 11 7.76 -1.31 -14.19
CA THR A 11 7.28 -2.31 -13.22
C THR A 11 7.34 -3.68 -13.88
N LEU A 12 7.93 -4.66 -13.21
CA LEU A 12 8.02 -6.05 -13.66
C LEU A 12 7.29 -6.95 -12.66
N THR A 13 6.39 -7.78 -13.15
CA THR A 13 5.69 -8.80 -12.36
C THR A 13 6.10 -10.19 -12.84
N LEU A 14 6.29 -11.12 -11.91
CA LEU A 14 6.65 -12.51 -12.18
C LEU A 14 5.67 -13.44 -11.47
N ASP A 15 5.20 -14.48 -12.16
CA ASP A 15 4.33 -15.51 -11.57
C ASP A 15 5.07 -16.49 -10.65
N ARG A 16 6.38 -16.63 -10.87
CA ARG A 16 7.24 -17.57 -10.16
C ARG A 16 8.58 -16.92 -9.87
N TRP A 17 8.99 -16.97 -8.61
CA TRP A 17 10.23 -16.37 -8.10
C TRP A 17 11.29 -17.42 -7.80
N HIS A 18 10.93 -18.71 -7.76
CA HIS A 18 11.85 -19.79 -7.40
C HIS A 18 11.84 -20.96 -8.39
N LEU A 19 12.97 -21.67 -8.44
CA LEU A 19 13.16 -22.87 -9.25
C LEU A 19 13.40 -24.09 -8.35
N GLY A 20 12.32 -24.64 -7.78
CA GLY A 20 12.43 -25.65 -6.73
C GLY A 20 13.22 -25.09 -5.55
N GLY A 21 14.18 -25.84 -5.02
CA GLY A 21 15.15 -25.38 -4.02
C GLY A 21 16.49 -24.89 -4.62
N ARG A 22 16.58 -24.68 -5.94
CA ARG A 22 17.86 -24.36 -6.62
C ARG A 22 18.18 -22.87 -6.68
N ALA A 23 17.16 -22.03 -6.83
CA ALA A 23 17.31 -20.60 -6.97
C ALA A 23 16.02 -19.89 -6.52
N LEU A 24 16.19 -18.68 -5.98
CA LEU A 24 15.14 -17.77 -5.57
C LEU A 24 15.51 -16.35 -5.98
N LEU A 25 14.52 -15.59 -6.46
CA LEU A 25 14.60 -14.15 -6.70
C LEU A 25 14.01 -13.40 -5.50
N ILE A 26 14.65 -12.30 -5.09
CA ILE A 26 14.18 -11.38 -4.05
C ILE A 26 14.44 -9.92 -4.46
N GLY A 27 13.74 -8.97 -3.83
CA GLY A 27 13.91 -7.55 -4.12
C GLY A 27 13.60 -7.21 -5.59
N ASP A 28 14.32 -6.24 -6.15
CA ASP A 28 14.13 -5.80 -7.55
C ASP A 28 14.23 -6.93 -8.59
N ALA A 29 14.98 -8.00 -8.30
CA ALA A 29 15.06 -9.16 -9.20
C ALA A 29 13.72 -9.93 -9.29
N ALA A 30 12.90 -9.88 -8.24
CA ALA A 30 11.57 -10.49 -8.20
C ALA A 30 10.46 -9.51 -8.59
N HIS A 31 10.59 -8.24 -8.19
CA HIS A 31 9.48 -7.26 -8.25
C HIS A 31 9.93 -5.80 -8.46
N ALA A 32 10.79 -5.56 -9.45
CA ALA A 32 11.15 -4.20 -9.87
C ALA A 32 9.91 -3.29 -10.00
N MET A 33 9.98 -2.11 -9.42
CA MET A 33 8.86 -1.16 -9.31
C MET A 33 9.30 0.26 -9.61
N VAL A 34 8.35 1.10 -10.01
CA VAL A 34 8.61 2.53 -10.19
C VAL A 34 8.92 3.23 -8.85
N PRO A 35 9.80 4.24 -8.82
CA PRO A 35 10.33 4.78 -7.57
C PRO A 35 9.39 5.79 -6.87
N PHE A 36 8.16 5.97 -7.36
CA PHE A 36 7.27 7.04 -6.92
C PHE A 36 6.77 6.90 -5.47
N HIS A 37 6.96 5.75 -4.84
CA HIS A 37 6.66 5.53 -3.42
C HIS A 37 7.90 5.44 -2.52
N GLY A 38 9.12 5.39 -3.09
CA GLY A 38 10.36 5.24 -2.32
C GLY A 38 10.49 3.93 -1.54
N GLN A 39 9.67 2.91 -1.84
CA GLN A 39 9.58 1.68 -1.05
C GLN A 39 10.38 0.49 -1.60
N GLY A 40 11.01 0.57 -2.78
CA GLY A 40 11.71 -0.58 -3.37
C GLY A 40 12.78 -1.17 -2.43
N MET A 41 13.61 -0.32 -1.82
CA MET A 41 14.62 -0.75 -0.85
C MET A 41 14.00 -1.31 0.43
N ASN A 42 12.95 -0.67 0.99
CA ASN A 42 12.29 -1.15 2.20
C ASN A 42 11.63 -2.52 1.98
N CYS A 43 10.94 -2.68 0.86
CA CYS A 43 10.33 -3.94 0.45
C CYS A 43 11.39 -5.05 0.27
N ALA A 44 12.54 -4.73 -0.32
CA ALA A 44 13.64 -5.68 -0.44
C ALA A 44 14.25 -6.07 0.92
N PHE A 45 14.34 -5.15 1.88
CA PHE A 45 14.77 -5.50 3.23
C PHE A 45 13.74 -6.35 3.99
N GLU A 46 12.44 -6.06 3.83
CA GLU A 46 11.39 -6.93 4.35
C GLU A 46 11.46 -8.34 3.77
N ASP A 47 11.79 -8.47 2.47
CA ASP A 47 11.98 -9.77 1.85
C ASP A 47 13.14 -10.55 2.48
N CYS A 48 14.25 -9.89 2.79
CA CYS A 48 15.39 -10.54 3.46
C CYS A 48 14.97 -11.13 4.82
N VAL A 49 14.17 -10.39 5.60
CA VAL A 49 13.65 -10.86 6.89
C VAL A 49 12.70 -12.03 6.68
N ALA A 50 11.71 -11.88 5.79
CA ALA A 50 10.74 -12.94 5.51
C ALA A 50 11.41 -14.22 4.98
N LEU A 51 12.43 -14.09 4.13
CA LEU A 51 13.19 -15.23 3.63
C LEU A 51 13.93 -15.95 4.76
N ALA A 52 14.61 -15.20 5.65
CA ALA A 52 15.29 -15.79 6.80
C ALA A 52 14.29 -16.57 7.68
N GLU A 53 13.13 -16.00 7.96
CA GLU A 53 12.07 -16.68 8.74
C GLU A 53 11.60 -17.98 8.07
N GLN A 54 11.42 -18.00 6.74
CA GLN A 54 11.01 -19.23 6.03
C GLN A 54 12.13 -20.27 5.96
N LEU A 55 13.39 -19.84 5.88
CA LEU A 55 14.54 -20.75 5.92
C LEU A 55 14.70 -21.40 7.29
N ASP A 56 14.41 -20.67 8.37
CA ASP A 56 14.45 -21.21 9.74
C ASP A 56 13.26 -22.15 10.03
N ALA A 57 12.10 -21.88 9.42
CA ALA A 57 10.86 -22.63 9.66
C ALA A 57 10.76 -23.96 8.88
N HIS A 58 11.59 -24.18 7.85
CA HIS A 58 11.49 -25.32 6.94
C HIS A 58 12.83 -26.02 6.74
N GLU A 59 12.82 -27.36 6.72
CA GLU A 59 14.04 -28.16 6.59
C GLU A 59 14.63 -28.16 5.17
N ASP A 60 13.80 -27.93 4.15
CA ASP A 60 14.22 -27.95 2.75
C ASP A 60 13.97 -26.61 2.04
N LEU A 61 14.91 -26.24 1.17
CA LEU A 61 14.89 -24.97 0.44
C LEU A 61 13.69 -24.85 -0.51
N GLN A 62 13.19 -25.96 -1.05
CA GLN A 62 12.08 -25.90 -1.99
C GLN A 62 10.80 -25.45 -1.29
N THR A 63 10.52 -26.01 -0.11
CA THR A 63 9.40 -25.61 0.74
C THR A 63 9.57 -24.19 1.25
N ALA A 64 10.77 -23.84 1.76
CA ALA A 64 11.07 -22.49 2.24
C ALA A 64 10.86 -21.41 1.15
N PHE A 65 11.36 -21.65 -0.07
CA PHE A 65 11.24 -20.70 -1.17
C PHE A 65 9.79 -20.56 -1.66
N ALA A 66 9.03 -21.67 -1.68
CA ALA A 66 7.61 -21.62 -2.04
C ALA A 66 6.79 -20.85 -0.99
N ALA A 67 7.06 -21.09 0.30
CA ALA A 67 6.42 -20.38 1.41
C ALA A 67 6.76 -18.87 1.39
N PHE A 68 8.03 -18.53 1.13
CA PHE A 68 8.47 -17.15 0.98
C PHE A 68 7.72 -16.43 -0.16
N GLN A 69 7.66 -17.04 -1.34
CA GLN A 69 6.92 -16.45 -2.47
C GLN A 69 5.45 -16.25 -2.09
N ALA A 70 4.80 -17.26 -1.51
CA ALA A 70 3.39 -17.16 -1.10
C ALA A 70 3.16 -16.04 -0.07
N ALA A 71 4.10 -15.85 0.86
CA ALA A 71 4.01 -14.80 1.87
C ALA A 71 4.22 -13.40 1.29
N ARG A 72 5.10 -13.22 0.29
CA ARG A 72 5.52 -11.89 -0.19
C ARG A 72 4.87 -11.44 -1.50
N ARG A 73 4.36 -12.36 -2.33
CA ARG A 73 3.82 -12.04 -3.67
C ARG A 73 2.74 -10.97 -3.63
N ASP A 74 1.76 -11.11 -2.74
CA ASP A 74 0.62 -10.18 -2.67
C ASP A 74 1.05 -8.79 -2.18
N ASP A 75 2.00 -8.74 -1.24
CA ASP A 75 2.53 -7.48 -0.72
C ASP A 75 3.40 -6.77 -1.76
N ALA A 76 4.23 -7.51 -2.51
CA ALA A 76 5.01 -6.96 -3.62
C ALA A 76 4.11 -6.41 -4.74
N ALA A 77 3.06 -7.14 -5.10
CA ALA A 77 2.08 -6.67 -6.09
C ALA A 77 1.34 -5.42 -5.60
N ALA A 78 0.95 -5.38 -4.32
CA ALA A 78 0.29 -4.22 -3.74
C ALA A 78 1.18 -2.97 -3.77
N ILE A 79 2.44 -3.07 -3.36
CA ILE A 79 3.33 -1.89 -3.38
C ILE A 79 3.67 -1.44 -4.80
N GLN A 80 3.76 -2.36 -5.76
CA GLN A 80 3.90 -2.02 -7.18
C GLN A 80 2.69 -1.24 -7.72
N GLN A 81 1.48 -1.63 -7.33
CA GLN A 81 0.25 -0.92 -7.69
C GLN A 81 0.22 0.48 -7.05
N MET A 82 0.46 0.56 -5.74
CA MET A 82 0.48 1.84 -5.01
C MET A 82 1.54 2.79 -5.60
N ALA A 83 2.73 2.28 -5.92
CA ALA A 83 3.78 2.99 -6.65
C ALA A 83 3.29 3.65 -7.95
N LEU A 84 2.46 2.96 -8.73
CA LEU A 84 1.88 3.51 -9.95
C LEU A 84 0.75 4.51 -9.67
N GLU A 85 -0.09 4.26 -8.68
CA GLU A 85 -1.21 5.13 -8.31
C GLU A 85 -0.74 6.50 -7.83
N ASN A 86 0.30 6.56 -6.99
CA ASN A 86 0.84 7.83 -6.50
C ASN A 86 1.39 8.73 -7.62
N TYR A 87 1.94 8.13 -8.68
CA TYR A 87 2.34 8.89 -9.87
C TYR A 87 1.14 9.58 -10.54
N LEU A 88 0.01 8.87 -10.65
CA LEU A 88 -1.22 9.42 -11.25
C LEU A 88 -1.84 10.50 -10.37
N GLU A 89 -1.87 10.28 -9.06
CA GLU A 89 -2.41 11.25 -8.11
C GLU A 89 -1.64 12.58 -8.13
N MET A 90 -0.30 12.51 -8.08
CA MET A 90 0.57 13.70 -8.14
C MET A 90 0.46 14.46 -9.46
N ARG A 91 0.11 13.78 -10.57
CA ARG A 91 -0.01 14.38 -11.89
C ARG A 91 -1.35 15.10 -12.09
N ASP A 92 -2.45 14.52 -11.58
CA ASP A 92 -3.78 14.82 -12.13
C ASP A 92 -4.74 15.55 -11.17
N ARG A 93 -4.50 15.65 -9.85
CA ARG A 93 -5.59 15.92 -8.89
C ARG A 93 -5.46 17.10 -7.91
N VAL A 94 -4.52 18.02 -8.09
CA VAL A 94 -4.29 19.06 -7.06
C VAL A 94 -5.38 20.14 -7.00
N ASP A 95 -6.11 20.36 -8.10
CA ASP A 95 -7.09 21.47 -8.24
C ASP A 95 -8.57 21.02 -8.37
N ASP A 96 -8.90 19.76 -8.06
CA ASP A 96 -10.28 19.24 -8.13
C ASP A 96 -11.09 19.59 -6.85
N PRO A 97 -12.22 20.31 -6.95
CA PRO A 97 -13.07 20.63 -5.79
C PRO A 97 -13.55 19.42 -4.99
N ASP A 98 -13.88 18.30 -5.66
CA ASP A 98 -14.31 17.08 -4.99
C ASP A 98 -13.15 16.46 -4.20
N PHE A 99 -11.93 16.54 -4.75
CA PHE A 99 -10.71 16.10 -4.07
C PHE A 99 -10.41 16.95 -2.83
N LEU A 100 -10.58 18.27 -2.92
CA LEU A 100 -10.41 19.17 -1.78
C LEU A 100 -11.42 18.88 -0.66
N LEU A 101 -12.68 18.60 -1.00
CA LEU A 101 -13.71 18.23 -0.03
C LEU A 101 -13.41 16.88 0.63
N GLN A 102 -13.00 15.88 -0.15
CA GLN A 102 -12.57 14.57 0.37
C GLN A 102 -11.38 14.71 1.32
N ARG A 103 -10.39 15.53 0.97
CA ARG A 103 -9.22 15.80 1.81
C ARG A 103 -9.58 16.55 3.11
N ALA A 104 -10.55 17.46 3.06
CA ALA A 104 -11.07 18.12 4.26
C ALA A 104 -11.82 17.15 5.19
N LEU A 105 -12.59 16.21 4.62
CA LEU A 105 -13.28 15.17 5.38
C LEU A 105 -12.28 14.19 6.01
N GLU A 106 -11.28 13.77 5.24
CA GLU A 106 -10.19 12.91 5.66
C GLU A 106 -9.48 13.44 6.91
N GLN A 107 -9.12 14.74 6.92
CA GLN A 107 -8.49 15.38 8.08
C GLN A 107 -9.35 15.30 9.34
N GLN A 108 -10.68 15.48 9.21
CA GLN A 108 -11.59 15.38 10.35
C GLN A 108 -11.75 13.92 10.84
N TRP A 109 -11.76 12.95 9.92
CA TRP A 109 -11.83 11.53 10.28
C TRP A 109 -10.60 11.04 11.01
N GLN A 110 -9.42 11.42 10.54
CA GLN A 110 -8.16 11.05 11.18
C GLN A 110 -8.15 11.52 12.64
N ALA A 111 -8.60 12.75 12.91
CA ALA A 111 -8.68 13.28 14.26
C ALA A 111 -9.69 12.53 15.14
N ARG A 112 -10.79 12.03 14.56
CA ARG A 112 -11.89 11.39 15.29
C ARG A 112 -11.65 9.91 15.56
N TRP A 113 -11.05 9.19 14.62
CA TRP A 113 -10.83 7.74 14.69
C TRP A 113 -9.40 7.37 14.30
N PRO A 114 -8.37 7.83 15.03
CA PRO A 114 -6.96 7.70 14.64
C PRO A 114 -6.48 6.25 14.45
N THR A 115 -7.11 5.28 15.12
CA THR A 115 -6.78 3.86 14.97
C THR A 115 -7.55 3.16 13.85
N ARG A 116 -8.65 3.73 13.35
CA ARG A 116 -9.51 3.14 12.30
C ARG A 116 -9.40 3.84 10.95
N PHE A 117 -9.06 5.12 10.96
CA PHE A 117 -8.73 5.87 9.78
C PHE A 117 -7.27 6.26 9.86
N VAL A 118 -6.43 5.44 9.21
CA VAL A 118 -4.98 5.62 9.23
C VAL A 118 -4.58 6.07 7.82
N PRO A 119 -3.93 7.23 7.66
CA PRO A 119 -3.53 7.69 6.35
C PRO A 119 -2.69 6.65 5.61
N HIS A 120 -2.89 6.54 4.30
CA HIS A 120 -2.17 5.61 3.44
C HIS A 120 -0.65 5.70 3.66
N TYR A 121 -0.12 6.93 3.63
CA TYR A 121 1.29 7.21 3.86
C TYR A 121 1.81 6.67 5.20
N THR A 122 1.01 6.81 6.26
CA THR A 122 1.35 6.30 7.60
C THR A 122 1.43 4.77 7.61
N MET A 123 0.45 4.09 7.00
CA MET A 123 0.44 2.62 6.96
C MET A 123 1.66 2.05 6.22
N VAL A 124 2.08 2.70 5.14
CA VAL A 124 3.17 2.23 4.27
C VAL A 124 4.56 2.63 4.77
N THR A 125 4.68 3.80 5.41
CA THR A 125 5.99 4.40 5.72
C THR A 125 6.38 4.25 7.19
N PHE A 126 5.41 4.27 8.10
CA PHE A 126 5.68 4.34 9.55
C PHE A 126 5.18 3.12 10.32
N LEU A 127 4.35 2.27 9.71
CA LEU A 127 3.89 1.02 10.29
C LEU A 127 4.49 -0.17 9.53
N ARG A 128 4.48 -1.33 10.15
CA ARG A 128 4.83 -2.62 9.52
C ARG A 128 3.58 -3.33 8.97
N THR A 129 2.55 -2.56 8.63
CA THR A 129 1.32 -3.10 8.05
C THR A 129 1.66 -3.71 6.69
N ARG A 130 1.23 -4.95 6.46
CA ARG A 130 1.41 -5.63 5.17
C ARG A 130 0.88 -4.75 4.03
N TYR A 131 1.65 -4.60 2.95
CA TYR A 131 1.27 -3.71 1.83
C TYR A 131 -0.10 -4.08 1.22
N SER A 132 -0.43 -5.36 1.13
CA SER A 132 -1.75 -5.84 0.69
C SER A 132 -2.90 -5.32 1.58
N ILE A 133 -2.69 -5.30 2.90
CA ILE A 133 -3.65 -4.75 3.86
C ILE A 133 -3.73 -3.22 3.74
N ALA A 134 -2.59 -2.55 3.60
CA ALA A 134 -2.55 -1.10 3.40
C ALA A 134 -3.31 -0.69 2.14
N LEU A 135 -3.13 -1.41 1.02
CA LEU A 135 -3.85 -1.18 -0.23
C LEU A 135 -5.36 -1.36 -0.05
N ALA A 136 -5.80 -2.56 0.39
CA ALA A 136 -7.21 -2.87 0.56
C ALA A 136 -7.90 -1.88 1.51
N ARG A 137 -7.22 -1.48 2.58
CA ARG A 137 -7.74 -0.51 3.54
C ARG A 137 -7.83 0.90 2.95
N SER A 138 -6.85 1.31 2.14
CA SER A 138 -6.86 2.60 1.44
C SER A 138 -8.00 2.67 0.42
N GLU A 139 -8.29 1.57 -0.28
CA GLU A 139 -9.44 1.48 -1.18
C GLU A 139 -10.77 1.65 -0.45
N ILE A 140 -10.92 1.00 0.72
CA ILE A 140 -12.11 1.16 1.57
C ILE A 140 -12.24 2.62 2.03
N GLN A 141 -11.15 3.22 2.55
CA GLN A 141 -11.13 4.62 2.98
C GLN A 141 -11.57 5.55 1.84
N ARG A 142 -11.02 5.38 0.64
CA ARG A 142 -11.38 6.16 -0.55
C ARG A 142 -12.85 5.99 -0.94
N GLN A 143 -13.37 4.77 -0.90
CA GLN A 143 -14.79 4.50 -1.21
C GLN A 143 -15.72 5.24 -0.24
N ILE A 144 -15.44 5.18 1.07
CA ILE A 144 -16.27 5.86 2.07
C ILE A 144 -16.17 7.38 1.86
N LEU A 145 -14.98 7.93 1.58
CA LEU A 145 -14.80 9.37 1.31
C LEU A 145 -15.66 9.82 0.12
N VAL A 146 -15.58 9.10 -1.01
CA VAL A 146 -16.37 9.40 -2.22
C VAL A 146 -17.87 9.26 -1.98
N GLU A 147 -18.30 8.26 -1.23
CA GLU A 147 -19.71 8.06 -0.89
C GLU A 147 -20.23 9.17 0.02
N ALA A 148 -19.46 9.55 1.04
CA ALA A 148 -19.83 10.57 2.02
C ALA A 148 -19.86 11.99 1.43
N THR A 149 -19.00 12.30 0.47
CA THR A 149 -18.95 13.64 -0.16
C THR A 149 -19.84 13.77 -1.40
N ARG A 150 -20.44 12.68 -1.88
CA ARG A 150 -21.22 12.68 -3.13
C ARG A 150 -22.39 13.68 -3.06
N GLY A 151 -22.39 14.65 -3.97
CA GLY A 151 -23.46 15.65 -4.07
C GLY A 151 -23.40 16.73 -2.98
N HIS A 152 -22.31 16.79 -2.21
CA HIS A 152 -22.06 17.82 -1.21
C HIS A 152 -21.04 18.84 -1.73
N SER A 153 -21.26 20.12 -1.45
CA SER A 153 -20.29 21.20 -1.71
C SER A 153 -19.41 21.52 -0.51
N ASP A 154 -19.81 21.06 0.68
CA ASP A 154 -19.16 21.32 1.96
C ASP A 154 -19.54 20.23 2.98
N LEU A 155 -18.90 20.26 4.16
CA LEU A 155 -19.06 19.23 5.19
C LEU A 155 -20.21 19.49 6.18
N SER A 156 -20.97 20.58 6.04
CA SER A 156 -22.01 20.96 7.01
C SER A 156 -23.19 20.00 7.05
N ARG A 157 -23.43 19.28 5.95
CA ARG A 157 -24.55 18.33 5.79
C ARG A 157 -24.16 16.87 5.99
N ILE A 158 -22.93 16.61 6.41
CA ILE A 158 -22.46 15.25 6.69
C ILE A 158 -23.14 14.73 7.95
N ASP A 159 -23.84 13.60 7.83
CA ASP A 159 -24.34 12.86 8.98
C ASP A 159 -23.20 12.07 9.63
N TRP A 160 -22.59 12.68 10.64
CA TRP A 160 -21.45 12.11 11.35
C TRP A 160 -21.77 10.80 12.08
N ALA A 161 -23.01 10.61 12.54
CA ALA A 161 -23.40 9.39 13.24
C ALA A 161 -23.54 8.21 12.26
N ALA A 162 -24.20 8.44 11.12
CA ALA A 162 -24.27 7.45 10.05
C ALA A 162 -22.87 7.10 9.53
N LEU A 163 -22.01 8.10 9.38
CA LEU A 163 -20.65 7.92 8.89
C LEU A 163 -19.76 7.14 9.87
N GLU A 164 -19.90 7.41 11.16
CA GLU A 164 -19.23 6.64 12.21
C GLU A 164 -19.60 5.15 12.12
N ALA A 165 -20.90 4.84 11.98
CA ALA A 165 -21.36 3.47 11.86
C ALA A 165 -20.74 2.77 10.64
N VAL A 166 -20.66 3.45 9.49
CA VAL A 166 -20.02 2.93 8.27
C VAL A 166 -18.52 2.68 8.49
N VAL A 167 -17.80 3.64 9.07
CA VAL A 167 -16.37 3.52 9.34
C VAL A 167 -16.10 2.35 10.31
N HIS A 168 -16.83 2.26 11.41
CA HIS A 168 -16.60 1.21 12.42
C HIS A 168 -16.97 -0.18 11.92
N ALA A 169 -17.95 -0.29 11.02
CA ALA A 169 -18.32 -1.54 10.38
C ALA A 169 -17.26 -2.02 9.37
N ARG A 170 -16.64 -1.10 8.61
CA ARG A 170 -15.75 -1.44 7.49
C ARG A 170 -14.26 -1.39 7.83
N LEU A 171 -13.88 -0.64 8.87
CA LEU A 171 -12.49 -0.40 9.25
C LEU A 171 -12.28 -0.78 10.71
N GLN A 172 -11.71 -1.95 10.93
CA GLN A 172 -11.26 -2.37 12.27
C GLN A 172 -10.09 -1.52 12.75
N PRO A 173 -9.85 -1.42 14.08
CA PRO A 173 -8.66 -0.75 14.59
C PRO A 173 -7.42 -1.42 14.01
N LEU A 174 -6.48 -0.62 13.50
CA LEU A 174 -5.23 -1.09 12.93
C LEU A 174 -4.19 -1.23 14.03
N GLU A 175 -3.53 -2.37 14.08
CA GLU A 175 -2.45 -2.62 15.03
C GLU A 175 -1.30 -1.62 14.81
N GLY A 176 -0.75 -1.09 15.91
CA GLY A 176 0.35 -0.13 15.89
C GLY A 176 -0.07 1.32 15.62
N ALA A 177 -1.30 1.58 15.17
CA ALA A 177 -1.81 2.94 15.00
C ALA A 177 -2.15 3.58 16.36
N HIS A 178 -1.82 4.87 16.51
CA HIS A 178 -2.01 5.67 17.73
C HIS A 178 -2.35 7.12 17.39
#